data_AF-S6GJK3-F1
#
_entry.id   AF-S6GJK3-F1
#
_cell.length_a   1.000
_cell.length_b   1.000
_cell.length_c   1.000
_cell.angle_alpha   90.00
_cell.angle_beta   90.00
_cell.angle_gamma   90.00
#
_symmetry.space_group_name_H-M   'P 1'
#
loop_
_entity.id
_entity.type
_entity.pdbx_description
1 polymer ?
#
loop_
_entity_poly.entity_id
_entity_poly.type
_entity_poly.pdbx_seq_one_letter_code
_entity_poly.pdbx_strand_id
1 'polypeptide(L)'
;MLKVRKYCLIAILLSGLAYLIYLGILIALADLSHYPVKNLIDNQQNPITEQDVASAQLKIQTSIQLRPNNAEYHEYLARLYYLRAIHNSADPRAYQEYLRLAYNTHQRASQLRPEWPYSWANMALMKSKMRQFDVVFLYSINQAIKYGRWEIASNQALVQAIFSNWSGLTADSQNKAVRALERIYQQQKPTARSLLKHYQLAAVVCPRIGIEDFQKDKVCKLKVES
;
A
#
# COMPACT_ATOMS: atom_id res chain seq x y z
N MET A 1 0.36 60.24 0.75
CA MET A 1 -0.18 58.97 1.31
C MET A 1 -0.64 57.95 0.25
N LEU A 2 -1.40 58.32 -0.79
CA LEU A 2 -1.94 57.35 -1.78
C LEU A 2 -0.86 56.56 -2.54
N LYS A 3 0.25 57.19 -2.95
CA LYS A 3 1.35 56.53 -3.67
C LYS A 3 2.07 55.48 -2.81
N VAL A 4 2.37 55.82 -1.55
CA VAL A 4 3.01 54.90 -0.58
C VAL A 4 2.14 53.66 -0.37
N ARG A 5 0.81 53.84 -0.20
CA ARG A 5 -0.13 52.72 -0.08
C ARG A 5 -0.14 51.82 -1.33
N LYS A 6 -0.04 52.38 -2.53
CA LYS A 6 0.04 51.61 -3.79
C LYS A 6 1.33 50.78 -3.87
N TYR A 7 2.49 51.36 -3.53
CA TYR A 7 3.76 50.62 -3.54
C TYR A 7 3.78 49.49 -2.49
N CYS A 8 3.22 49.72 -1.29
CA CYS A 8 3.09 48.66 -0.28
C CYS A 8 2.21 47.50 -0.78
N LEU A 9 1.07 47.79 -1.44
CA LEU A 9 0.20 46.74 -2.00
C LEU A 9 0.91 45.94 -3.10
N ILE A 10 1.64 46.61 -4.00
CA ILE A 10 2.41 45.94 -5.05
C ILE A 10 3.49 45.03 -4.43
N ALA A 11 4.21 45.50 -3.42
CA ALA A 11 5.23 44.70 -2.75
C ALA A 11 4.63 43.44 -2.10
N ILE A 12 3.49 43.55 -1.41
CA ILE A 12 2.78 42.40 -0.82
C ILE A 12 2.38 41.40 -1.90
N LEU A 13 1.85 41.87 -3.03
CA LEU A 13 1.45 41.00 -4.15
C LEU A 13 2.66 40.28 -4.76
N LEU A 14 3.79 40.98 -4.95
CA LEU A 14 5.02 40.40 -5.49
C LEU A 14 5.62 39.36 -4.53
N SER A 15 5.64 39.64 -3.22
CA SER A 15 6.08 38.68 -2.21
C SER A 15 5.17 37.45 -2.15
N GLY A 16 3.84 37.64 -2.25
CA GLY A 16 2.88 36.54 -2.34
C GLY A 16 3.11 35.68 -3.58
N LEU A 17 3.33 36.31 -4.74
CA LEU A 17 3.63 35.61 -5.99
C LEU A 17 4.94 34.82 -5.91
N ALA A 18 6.00 35.42 -5.38
CA ALA A 18 7.29 34.76 -5.20
C ALA A 18 7.17 33.54 -4.27
N TYR A 19 6.38 33.65 -3.19
CA TYR A 19 6.10 32.54 -2.29
C TYR A 19 5.34 31.40 -2.99
N LEU A 20 4.34 31.72 -3.82
CA LEU A 20 3.60 30.71 -4.60
C LEU A 20 4.50 30.01 -5.63
N ILE A 21 5.39 30.76 -6.30
CA ILE A 21 6.39 30.18 -7.22
C ILE A 21 7.32 29.23 -6.46
N TYR A 22 7.83 29.66 -5.30
CA TYR A 22 8.67 28.82 -4.45
C TYR A 22 7.96 27.52 -4.05
N LEU A 23 6.70 27.59 -3.60
CA LEU A 23 5.91 26.39 -3.32
C LEU A 23 5.77 25.51 -4.57
N GLY A 24 5.43 26.08 -5.73
CA GLY A 24 5.31 25.34 -6.98
C GLY A 24 6.58 24.57 -7.36
N ILE A 25 7.76 25.17 -7.15
CA ILE A 25 9.06 24.52 -7.38
C ILE A 25 9.23 23.32 -6.42
N LEU A 26 8.92 23.49 -5.13
CA LEU A 26 9.01 22.37 -4.17
C LEU A 26 8.08 21.21 -4.54
N ILE A 27 6.85 21.50 -5.00
CA ILE A 27 5.92 20.49 -5.49
C ILE A 27 6.52 19.75 -6.69
N ALA A 28 6.98 20.49 -7.70
CA ALA A 28 7.53 19.91 -8.92
C ALA A 28 8.75 19.02 -8.65
N LEU A 29 9.68 19.46 -7.79
CA LEU A 29 10.86 18.67 -7.42
C LEU A 29 10.49 17.41 -6.62
N ALA A 30 9.51 17.52 -5.73
CA ALA A 30 9.03 16.38 -4.96
C ALA A 30 8.37 15.32 -5.86
N ASP A 31 7.55 15.74 -6.81
CA ASP A 31 6.86 14.84 -7.74
C ASP A 31 7.82 14.21 -8.77
N LEU A 32 8.79 14.98 -9.27
CA LEU A 32 9.84 14.46 -10.16
C LEU A 32 10.68 13.37 -9.45
N SER A 33 10.95 13.54 -8.15
CA SER A 33 11.66 12.54 -7.35
C SER A 33 10.78 11.32 -7.02
N HIS A 34 9.48 11.52 -6.83
CA HIS A 34 8.52 10.47 -6.48
C HIS A 34 8.17 9.57 -7.68
N TYR A 35 8.03 10.13 -8.88
CA TYR A 35 7.52 9.40 -10.06
C TYR A 35 8.26 8.09 -10.37
N PRO A 36 9.61 8.03 -10.37
CA PRO A 36 10.34 6.78 -10.59
C PRO A 36 10.04 5.71 -9.53
N VAL A 37 9.78 6.12 -8.27
CA VAL A 37 9.46 5.20 -7.17
C VAL A 37 8.09 4.58 -7.39
N LYS A 38 7.11 5.39 -7.78
CA LYS A 38 5.78 4.93 -8.17
C LYS A 38 5.84 3.95 -9.33
N ASN A 39 6.58 4.30 -10.38
CA ASN A 39 6.71 3.44 -11.55
C ASN A 39 7.37 2.09 -11.21
N LEU A 40 8.44 2.09 -10.39
CA LEU A 40 9.09 0.86 -9.93
C LEU A 40 8.11 -0.09 -9.22
N ILE A 41 7.26 0.49 -8.38
CA ILE A 41 6.39 -0.25 -7.47
C ILE A 41 5.07 -0.69 -8.14
N ASP A 42 4.49 0.14 -9.00
CA ASP A 42 3.19 -0.14 -9.62
C ASP A 42 3.30 -0.88 -10.96
N ASN A 43 4.39 -0.68 -11.72
CA ASN A 43 4.61 -1.28 -13.03
C ASN A 43 5.69 -2.37 -13.00
N GLN A 44 5.54 -3.34 -12.10
CA GLN A 44 6.50 -4.42 -11.92
C GLN A 44 6.52 -5.36 -13.13
N GLN A 45 7.54 -5.25 -13.98
CA GLN A 45 7.79 -6.16 -15.10
C GLN A 45 8.87 -7.20 -14.77
N ASN A 46 9.81 -6.84 -13.90
CA ASN A 46 10.92 -7.69 -13.46
C ASN A 46 10.96 -7.79 -11.93
N PRO A 47 11.65 -8.79 -11.35
CA PRO A 47 11.95 -8.80 -9.92
C PRO A 47 12.69 -7.52 -9.52
N ILE A 48 12.18 -6.84 -8.49
CA ILE A 48 12.82 -5.65 -7.93
C ILE A 48 14.08 -6.11 -7.18
N THR A 49 15.23 -5.50 -7.44
CA THR A 49 16.50 -5.82 -6.76
C THR A 49 16.70 -4.97 -5.52
N GLU A 50 17.61 -5.39 -4.63
CA GLU A 50 17.97 -4.58 -3.45
C GLU A 50 18.55 -3.21 -3.85
N GLN A 51 19.30 -3.14 -4.95
CA GLN A 51 19.83 -1.89 -5.49
C GLN A 51 18.71 -0.95 -5.97
N ASP A 52 17.68 -1.49 -6.62
CA ASP A 52 16.50 -0.71 -7.03
C ASP A 52 15.79 -0.12 -5.80
N VAL A 53 15.60 -0.93 -4.75
CA VAL A 53 14.99 -0.49 -3.49
C VAL A 53 15.83 0.60 -2.82
N ALA A 54 17.15 0.46 -2.78
CA ALA A 54 18.05 1.47 -2.21
C ALA A 54 17.97 2.80 -2.98
N SER A 55 18.02 2.75 -4.31
CA SER A 55 17.90 3.94 -5.18
C SER A 55 16.54 4.62 -5.03
N ALA A 56 15.45 3.84 -5.03
CA ALA A 56 14.09 4.36 -4.85
C ALA A 56 13.89 4.99 -3.45
N GLN A 57 14.52 4.44 -2.43
CA GLN A 57 14.42 4.97 -1.07
C GLN A 57 15.05 6.38 -0.96
N LEU A 58 16.21 6.60 -1.59
CA LEU A 58 16.82 7.94 -1.63
C LEU A 58 15.89 8.95 -2.29
N LYS A 59 15.28 8.56 -3.41
CA LYS A 59 14.34 9.42 -4.16
C LYS A 59 13.10 9.77 -3.35
N ILE A 60 12.45 8.80 -2.70
CA ILE A 60 11.25 9.08 -1.90
C ILE A 60 11.57 9.90 -0.65
N GLN A 61 12.75 9.71 -0.06
CA GLN A 61 13.21 10.51 1.07
C GLN A 61 13.39 11.97 0.67
N THR A 62 13.91 12.26 -0.53
CA THR A 62 13.94 13.62 -1.08
C THR A 62 12.53 14.20 -1.21
N SER A 63 11.56 13.45 -1.75
CA SER A 63 10.16 13.91 -1.83
C SER A 63 9.57 14.24 -0.46
N ILE A 64 9.86 13.41 0.56
CA ILE A 64 9.41 13.64 1.95
C ILE A 64 10.09 14.87 2.56
N GLN A 65 11.39 15.09 2.31
CA GLN A 65 12.08 16.29 2.79
C GLN A 65 11.46 17.57 2.21
N LEU A 66 11.12 17.57 0.92
CA LEU A 66 10.51 18.71 0.24
C LEU A 66 9.04 18.94 0.66
N ARG A 67 8.30 17.86 0.95
CA ARG A 67 6.87 17.89 1.29
C ARG A 67 6.54 16.84 2.36
N PRO A 68 6.85 17.10 3.63
CA PRO A 68 6.78 16.10 4.70
C PRO A 68 5.36 15.65 5.06
N ASN A 69 4.35 16.43 4.68
CA ASN A 69 2.94 16.16 4.96
C ASN A 69 2.18 15.55 3.77
N ASN A 70 2.88 15.08 2.73
CA ASN A 70 2.25 14.33 1.66
C ASN A 70 2.14 12.85 2.06
N ALA A 71 0.92 12.37 2.29
CA ALA A 71 0.65 10.99 2.67
C ALA A 71 1.19 9.98 1.63
N GLU A 72 1.13 10.30 0.34
CA GLU A 72 1.53 9.40 -0.75
C GLU A 72 3.00 9.01 -0.66
N TYR A 73 3.86 9.97 -0.35
CA TYR A 73 5.29 9.68 -0.26
C TYR A 73 5.63 8.75 0.92
N HIS A 74 4.92 8.89 2.04
CA HIS A 74 5.06 7.98 3.17
C HIS A 74 4.56 6.57 2.82
N GLU A 75 3.48 6.45 2.05
CA GLU A 75 2.96 5.14 1.61
C GLU A 75 3.96 4.38 0.73
N TYR A 76 4.58 5.06 -0.24
CA TYR A 76 5.62 4.43 -1.06
C TYR A 76 6.89 4.10 -0.26
N LEU A 77 7.31 4.97 0.66
CA LEU A 77 8.44 4.65 1.54
C LEU A 77 8.16 3.39 2.39
N ALA A 78 6.94 3.25 2.88
CA ALA A 78 6.54 2.08 3.65
C ALA A 78 6.55 0.79 2.80
N ARG A 79 6.09 0.86 1.54
CA ARG A 79 6.20 -0.26 0.58
C ARG A 79 7.66 -0.63 0.30
N LEU A 80 8.56 0.35 0.20
CA LEU A 80 10.00 0.09 0.06
C LEU A 80 10.58 -0.60 1.29
N TYR A 81 10.18 -0.20 2.51
CA TYR A 81 10.59 -0.92 3.72
C TYR A 81 10.08 -2.37 3.72
N TYR A 82 8.87 -2.63 3.25
CA TYR A 82 8.38 -4.00 3.12
C TYR A 82 9.21 -4.81 2.10
N LEU A 83 9.58 -4.22 0.96
CA LEU A 83 10.48 -4.88 0.00
C LEU A 83 11.84 -5.17 0.62
N ARG A 84 12.41 -4.25 1.42
CA ARG A 84 13.65 -4.52 2.18
C ARG A 84 13.50 -5.68 3.15
N ALA A 85 12.35 -5.78 3.83
CA ALA A 85 12.08 -6.93 4.69
C ALA A 85 12.15 -8.23 3.87
N ILE A 86 11.50 -8.30 2.72
CA ILE A 86 11.52 -9.50 1.85
C ILE A 86 12.95 -9.86 1.43
N HIS A 87 13.75 -8.88 0.98
CA HIS A 87 15.16 -9.11 0.62
C HIS A 87 16.02 -9.59 1.79
N ASN A 88 15.69 -9.17 3.01
CA ASN A 88 16.40 -9.54 4.24
C ASN A 88 15.70 -10.65 5.03
N SER A 89 14.84 -11.45 4.38
CA SER A 89 14.04 -12.49 5.05
C SER A 89 14.87 -13.60 5.72
N ALA A 90 16.13 -13.78 5.32
CA ALA A 90 17.07 -14.71 5.94
C ALA A 90 17.63 -14.23 7.30
N ASP A 91 17.58 -12.92 7.59
CA ASP A 91 17.92 -12.35 8.90
C ASP A 91 16.62 -11.96 9.64
N PRO A 92 16.18 -12.74 10.65
CA PRO A 92 14.95 -12.46 11.38
C PRO A 92 14.92 -11.08 12.04
N ARG A 93 16.07 -10.54 12.47
CA ARG A 93 16.13 -9.23 13.12
C ARG A 93 15.89 -8.12 12.11
N ALA A 94 16.62 -8.14 11.00
CA ALA A 94 16.44 -7.19 9.92
C ALA A 94 15.02 -7.28 9.32
N TYR A 95 14.50 -8.49 9.12
CA TYR A 95 13.12 -8.72 8.66
C TYR A 95 12.10 -8.02 9.56
N GLN A 96 12.16 -8.27 10.87
CA GLN A 96 11.21 -7.67 11.83
C GLN A 96 11.38 -6.15 11.94
N GLU A 97 12.61 -5.65 11.90
CA GLU A 97 12.87 -4.21 11.92
C GLU A 97 12.24 -3.50 10.71
N TYR A 98 12.44 -4.03 9.51
CA TYR A 98 11.88 -3.45 8.30
C TYR A 98 10.34 -3.55 8.24
N LEU A 99 9.74 -4.63 8.77
CA LEU A 99 8.28 -4.70 8.92
C LEU A 99 7.75 -3.63 9.89
N ARG A 100 8.44 -3.38 11.00
CA ARG A 100 8.07 -2.33 11.96
C ARG A 100 8.20 -0.94 11.34
N LEU A 101 9.26 -0.69 10.57
CA LEU A 101 9.44 0.55 9.81
C LEU A 101 8.29 0.74 8.81
N ALA A 102 8.00 -0.28 7.98
CA ALA A 102 6.89 -0.25 7.04
C ALA A 102 5.54 0.04 7.74
N TYR A 103 5.24 -0.65 8.85
CA TYR A 103 4.03 -0.42 9.63
C TYR A 103 3.93 1.03 10.14
N ASN A 104 4.98 1.54 10.79
CA ASN A 104 4.99 2.89 11.35
C ASN A 104 4.86 3.96 10.25
N THR A 105 5.48 3.74 9.09
CA THR A 105 5.39 4.67 7.98
C THR A 105 3.99 4.63 7.33
N HIS A 106 3.36 3.46 7.19
CA HIS A 106 1.94 3.40 6.79
C HIS A 106 1.01 4.05 7.82
N GLN A 107 1.30 3.91 9.12
CA GLN A 107 0.56 4.61 10.17
C GLN A 107 0.70 6.14 10.03
N ARG A 108 1.89 6.64 9.68
CA ARG A 108 2.07 8.07 9.39
C ARG A 108 1.25 8.49 8.17
N ALA A 109 1.25 7.70 7.10
CA ALA A 109 0.46 7.98 5.91
C ALA A 109 -1.05 8.00 6.23
N SER A 110 -1.54 7.08 7.07
CA SER A 110 -2.96 7.05 7.47
C SER A 110 -3.35 8.20 8.39
N GLN A 111 -2.43 8.74 9.21
CA GLN A 111 -2.69 9.97 9.96
C GLN A 111 -2.82 11.20 9.05
N LEU A 112 -2.00 11.27 7.99
CA LEU A 112 -2.03 12.37 7.02
C LEU A 112 -3.24 12.28 6.09
N ARG A 113 -3.71 11.06 5.78
CA ARG A 113 -4.88 10.83 4.93
C ARG A 113 -5.71 9.64 5.47
N PRO A 114 -6.57 9.86 6.49
CA PRO A 114 -7.32 8.81 7.18
C PRO A 114 -8.26 8.00 6.31
N GLU A 115 -8.72 8.56 5.21
CA GLU A 115 -9.63 7.90 4.27
C GLU A 115 -8.88 7.12 3.17
N TRP A 116 -7.56 6.97 3.27
CA TRP A 116 -6.79 6.34 2.21
C TRP A 116 -6.63 4.84 2.44
N PRO A 117 -7.25 3.98 1.61
CA PRO A 117 -7.37 2.56 1.93
C PRO A 117 -6.06 1.78 1.85
N TYR A 118 -5.11 2.17 0.99
CA TYR A 118 -3.85 1.42 0.83
C TYR A 118 -3.03 1.40 2.12
N SER A 119 -2.97 2.52 2.84
CA SER A 119 -2.25 2.60 4.12
C SER A 119 -2.85 1.64 5.14
N TRP A 120 -4.18 1.58 5.24
CA TRP A 120 -4.86 0.64 6.14
C TRP A 120 -4.66 -0.81 5.75
N ALA A 121 -4.78 -1.14 4.45
CA ALA A 121 -4.60 -2.51 3.96
C ALA A 121 -3.16 -3.00 4.19
N ASN A 122 -2.17 -2.14 3.92
CA ASN A 122 -0.77 -2.47 4.14
C ASN A 122 -0.40 -2.51 5.64
N MET A 123 -1.02 -1.71 6.50
CA MET A 123 -0.89 -1.88 7.97
C MET A 123 -1.36 -3.27 8.41
N ALA A 124 -2.51 -3.75 7.91
CA ALA A 124 -3.00 -5.10 8.20
C ALA A 124 -2.02 -6.16 7.67
N LEU A 125 -1.46 -5.96 6.48
CA LEU A 125 -0.43 -6.85 5.93
C LEU A 125 0.82 -6.90 6.81
N MET A 126 1.36 -5.75 7.25
CA MET A 126 2.55 -5.70 8.10
C MET A 126 2.28 -6.39 9.45
N LYS A 127 1.14 -6.10 10.07
CA LYS A 127 0.68 -6.77 11.30
C LYS A 127 0.61 -8.29 11.12
N SER A 128 0.05 -8.76 10.00
CA SER A 128 0.00 -10.19 9.68
C SER A 128 1.37 -10.83 9.49
N LYS A 129 2.30 -10.15 8.80
CA LYS A 129 3.69 -10.62 8.64
C LYS A 129 4.44 -10.68 9.98
N MET A 130 4.13 -9.76 10.90
CA MET A 130 4.62 -9.81 12.28
C MET A 130 3.83 -10.78 13.19
N ARG A 131 2.81 -11.48 12.67
CA ARG A 131 1.88 -12.35 13.42
C ARG A 131 1.17 -11.65 14.60
N GLN A 132 0.89 -10.35 14.44
CA GLN A 132 0.19 -9.52 15.42
C GLN A 132 -1.28 -9.38 15.03
N PHE A 133 -2.14 -10.28 15.54
CA PHE A 133 -3.59 -10.29 15.25
C PHE A 133 -4.39 -9.58 16.35
N ASP A 134 -4.01 -8.34 16.63
CA ASP A 134 -4.62 -7.51 17.67
C ASP A 134 -5.81 -6.67 17.15
N VAL A 135 -6.35 -5.83 18.01
CA VAL A 135 -7.43 -4.89 17.65
C VAL A 135 -7.03 -3.97 16.49
N VAL A 136 -5.75 -3.60 16.38
CA VAL A 136 -5.26 -2.73 15.31
C VAL A 136 -5.26 -3.46 13.97
N PHE A 137 -4.88 -4.74 13.94
CA PHE A 137 -4.99 -5.57 12.73
C PHE A 137 -6.43 -5.61 12.20
N LEU A 138 -7.40 -5.91 13.07
CA LEU A 138 -8.82 -5.96 12.69
C LEU A 138 -9.37 -4.59 12.29
N TYR A 139 -8.97 -3.53 13.02
CA TYR A 139 -9.35 -2.16 12.70
C TYR A 139 -8.83 -1.74 11.32
N SER A 140 -7.56 -2.02 11.02
CA SER A 140 -6.94 -1.76 9.72
C SER A 140 -7.66 -2.47 8.58
N ILE A 141 -8.05 -3.73 8.75
CA ILE A 141 -8.88 -4.45 7.77
C ILE A 141 -10.20 -3.71 7.51
N ASN A 142 -10.89 -3.31 8.57
CA ASN A 142 -12.18 -2.65 8.46
C ASN A 142 -12.07 -1.27 7.80
N GLN A 143 -11.04 -0.48 8.11
CA GLN A 143 -10.81 0.82 7.45
C GLN A 143 -10.48 0.65 5.96
N ALA A 144 -9.64 -0.32 5.60
CA ALA A 144 -9.32 -0.61 4.21
C ALA A 144 -10.58 -0.97 3.39
N ILE A 145 -11.48 -1.77 3.98
CA ILE A 145 -12.77 -2.13 3.35
C ILE A 145 -13.71 -0.93 3.29
N LYS A 146 -13.77 -0.11 4.35
CA LYS A 146 -14.63 1.07 4.43
C LYS A 146 -14.31 2.07 3.33
N TYR A 147 -13.03 2.40 3.16
CA TYR A 147 -12.61 3.46 2.24
C TYR A 147 -12.19 2.97 0.85
N GLY A 148 -11.87 1.69 0.68
CA GLY A 148 -11.30 1.16 -0.56
C GLY A 148 -11.87 -0.17 -0.97
N ARG A 149 -13.17 -0.38 -0.78
CA ARG A 149 -13.84 -1.64 -1.13
C ARG A 149 -13.49 -2.10 -2.55
N TRP A 150 -13.42 -1.18 -3.51
CA TRP A 150 -13.19 -1.48 -4.93
C TRP A 150 -11.74 -1.25 -5.40
N GLU A 151 -10.85 -0.83 -4.49
CA GLU A 151 -9.44 -0.58 -4.80
C GLU A 151 -8.66 -1.89 -4.87
N ILE A 152 -8.18 -2.26 -6.07
CA ILE A 152 -7.59 -3.59 -6.27
C ILE A 152 -6.30 -3.79 -5.49
N ALA A 153 -5.39 -2.82 -5.46
CA ALA A 153 -4.17 -2.94 -4.65
C ALA A 153 -4.48 -3.07 -3.15
N SER A 154 -5.50 -2.37 -2.65
CA SER A 154 -5.98 -2.52 -1.26
C SER A 154 -6.52 -3.93 -1.01
N ASN A 155 -7.39 -4.44 -1.90
CA ASN A 155 -7.92 -5.80 -1.79
C ASN A 155 -6.80 -6.85 -1.86
N GLN A 156 -5.78 -6.67 -2.71
CA GLN A 156 -4.62 -7.57 -2.80
C GLN A 156 -3.85 -7.62 -1.47
N ALA A 157 -3.57 -6.47 -0.85
CA ALA A 157 -2.91 -6.43 0.44
C ALA A 157 -3.75 -7.10 1.54
N LEU A 158 -5.07 -6.90 1.55
CA LEU A 158 -5.99 -7.58 2.48
C LEU A 158 -5.99 -9.11 2.31
N VAL A 159 -6.06 -9.59 1.06
CA VAL A 159 -6.00 -11.02 0.77
C VAL A 159 -4.68 -11.59 1.26
N GLN A 160 -3.55 -10.95 0.96
CA GLN A 160 -2.24 -11.41 1.42
C GLN A 160 -2.13 -11.43 2.96
N ALA A 161 -2.67 -10.40 3.62
CA ALA A 161 -2.68 -10.30 5.07
C ALA A 161 -3.43 -11.47 5.71
N ILE A 162 -4.56 -11.88 5.14
CA ILE A 162 -5.38 -12.94 5.75
C ILE A 162 -4.93 -14.32 5.29
N PHE A 163 -4.58 -14.50 4.02
CA PHE A 163 -4.18 -15.79 3.45
C PHE A 163 -2.87 -16.31 4.04
N SER A 164 -1.93 -15.43 4.40
CA SER A 164 -0.68 -15.82 5.07
C SER A 164 -0.90 -16.56 6.40
N ASN A 165 -2.07 -16.38 7.04
CA ASN A 165 -2.39 -16.91 8.36
C ASN A 165 -3.82 -17.48 8.42
N TRP A 166 -4.32 -18.02 7.30
CA TRP A 166 -5.74 -18.37 7.10
C TRP A 166 -6.35 -19.18 8.25
N SER A 167 -5.69 -20.25 8.69
CA SER A 167 -6.20 -21.17 9.73
C SER A 167 -6.24 -20.56 11.13
N GLY A 168 -5.44 -19.52 11.40
CA GLY A 168 -5.39 -18.84 12.70
C GLY A 168 -6.37 -17.68 12.83
N LEU A 169 -7.11 -17.34 11.77
CA LEU A 169 -7.99 -16.17 11.72
C LEU A 169 -9.47 -16.56 11.79
N THR A 170 -10.29 -15.63 12.27
CA THR A 170 -11.74 -15.83 12.45
C THR A 170 -12.47 -16.02 11.12
N ALA A 171 -13.61 -16.70 11.15
CA ALA A 171 -14.48 -16.88 9.98
C ALA A 171 -14.89 -15.54 9.33
N ASP A 172 -15.09 -14.49 10.13
CA ASP A 172 -15.35 -13.12 9.65
C ASP A 172 -14.17 -12.57 8.83
N SER A 173 -12.94 -12.67 9.35
CA SER A 173 -11.73 -12.22 8.63
C SER A 173 -11.56 -13.01 7.33
N GLN A 174 -11.72 -14.32 7.39
CA GLN A 174 -11.66 -15.17 6.21
C GLN A 174 -12.71 -14.78 5.16
N ASN A 175 -13.96 -14.53 5.56
CA ASN A 175 -15.02 -14.04 4.66
C ASN A 175 -14.64 -12.71 4.01
N LYS A 176 -14.06 -11.77 4.76
CA LYS A 176 -13.58 -10.50 4.21
C LYS A 176 -12.51 -10.70 3.13
N ALA A 177 -11.59 -11.64 3.32
CA ALA A 177 -10.60 -12.00 2.31
C ALA A 177 -11.22 -12.66 1.07
N VAL A 178 -12.20 -13.56 1.23
CA VAL A 178 -12.92 -14.15 0.09
C VAL A 178 -13.61 -13.07 -0.73
N ARG A 179 -14.31 -12.12 -0.08
CA ARG A 179 -14.95 -11.00 -0.78
C ARG A 179 -13.94 -10.07 -1.46
N ALA A 180 -12.77 -9.86 -0.85
CA ALA A 180 -11.69 -9.10 -1.48
C ALA A 180 -11.14 -9.82 -2.72
N LEU A 181 -10.92 -11.13 -2.62
CA LEU A 181 -10.47 -11.97 -3.73
C LEU A 181 -11.46 -11.97 -4.90
N GLU A 182 -12.77 -12.04 -4.63
CA GLU A 182 -13.82 -11.92 -5.64
C GLU A 182 -13.73 -10.62 -6.44
N ARG A 183 -13.51 -9.49 -5.77
CA ARG A 183 -13.34 -8.19 -6.42
C ARG A 183 -12.06 -8.14 -7.26
N ILE A 184 -10.96 -8.72 -6.77
CA ILE A 184 -9.74 -8.89 -7.56
C ILE A 184 -10.03 -9.75 -8.79
N TYR A 185 -10.80 -10.83 -8.66
CA TYR A 185 -11.12 -11.70 -9.81
C TYR A 185 -11.91 -10.96 -10.89
N GLN A 186 -12.91 -10.17 -10.50
CA GLN A 186 -13.74 -9.40 -11.44
C GLN A 186 -12.92 -8.41 -12.28
N GLN A 187 -11.89 -7.78 -11.69
CA GLN A 187 -11.08 -6.78 -12.39
C GLN A 187 -9.77 -7.34 -12.97
N GLN A 188 -9.17 -8.33 -12.31
CA GLN A 188 -7.85 -8.89 -12.60
C GLN A 188 -7.81 -10.40 -12.29
N LYS A 189 -8.50 -11.21 -13.10
CA LYS A 189 -8.53 -12.69 -12.98
C LYS A 189 -7.15 -13.33 -12.78
N PRO A 190 -6.08 -12.95 -13.52
CA PRO A 190 -4.76 -13.55 -13.32
C PRO A 190 -4.22 -13.35 -11.90
N THR A 191 -4.43 -12.17 -11.31
CA THR A 191 -3.95 -11.86 -9.97
C THR A 191 -4.68 -12.67 -8.90
N ALA A 192 -6.01 -12.79 -9.00
CA ALA A 192 -6.78 -13.63 -8.07
C ALA A 192 -6.36 -15.10 -8.14
N ARG A 193 -6.14 -15.63 -9.36
CA ARG A 193 -5.61 -16.99 -9.56
C ARG A 193 -4.22 -17.15 -8.95
N SER A 194 -3.33 -16.17 -9.16
CA SER A 194 -1.97 -16.18 -8.60
C SER A 194 -1.99 -16.23 -7.08
N LEU A 195 -2.84 -15.41 -6.44
CA LEU A 195 -2.99 -15.41 -4.98
C LEU A 195 -3.46 -16.77 -4.44
N LEU A 196 -4.48 -17.38 -5.04
CA LEU A 196 -4.94 -18.71 -4.62
C LEU A 196 -3.86 -19.79 -4.74
N LYS A 197 -3.08 -19.76 -5.84
CA LYS A 197 -1.98 -20.70 -6.06
C LYS A 197 -0.83 -20.48 -5.09
N HIS A 198 -0.40 -19.24 -4.94
CA HIS A 198 0.73 -18.87 -4.07
C HIS A 198 0.50 -19.31 -2.62
N TYR A 199 -0.70 -19.08 -2.10
CA TYR A 199 -1.05 -19.46 -0.72
C TYR A 199 -1.60 -20.90 -0.61
N GLN A 200 -1.80 -21.61 -1.71
CA GLN A 200 -2.33 -22.98 -1.75
C GLN A 200 -3.70 -23.14 -1.05
N LEU A 201 -4.54 -22.11 -1.09
CA LEU A 201 -5.83 -22.07 -0.38
C LEU A 201 -7.03 -22.40 -1.26
N ALA A 202 -6.83 -22.84 -2.50
CA ALA A 202 -7.92 -23.12 -3.44
C ALA A 202 -8.98 -24.08 -2.85
N ALA A 203 -8.56 -25.17 -2.21
CA ALA A 203 -9.46 -26.18 -1.65
C ALA A 203 -10.42 -25.62 -0.57
N VAL A 204 -9.95 -24.67 0.25
CA VAL A 204 -10.74 -24.10 1.37
C VAL A 204 -11.43 -22.79 1.02
N VAL A 205 -10.91 -22.05 0.04
CA VAL A 205 -11.46 -20.76 -0.39
C VAL A 205 -12.51 -20.94 -1.49
N CYS A 206 -12.27 -21.79 -2.49
CA CYS A 206 -13.16 -21.92 -3.64
C CYS A 206 -14.61 -22.31 -3.29
N PRO A 207 -14.88 -23.20 -2.32
CA PRO A 207 -16.25 -23.49 -1.88
C PRO A 207 -16.98 -22.28 -1.27
N ARG A 208 -16.25 -21.24 -0.84
CA ARG A 208 -16.80 -20.04 -0.19
C ARG A 208 -17.00 -18.88 -1.16
N ILE A 209 -16.50 -18.99 -2.38
CA ILE A 209 -16.69 -17.98 -3.44
C ILE A 209 -18.16 -18.01 -3.83
N GLY A 210 -18.83 -16.85 -3.90
CA GLY A 210 -20.21 -16.69 -4.36
C GLY A 210 -20.35 -16.32 -5.83
N ILE A 211 -19.25 -16.00 -6.52
CA ILE A 211 -19.26 -15.75 -7.98
C ILE A 211 -19.17 -17.09 -8.73
N GLU A 212 -20.24 -17.47 -9.42
CA GLU A 212 -20.34 -18.74 -10.16
C GLU A 212 -19.22 -18.94 -11.19
N ASP A 213 -18.92 -17.90 -11.98
CA ASP A 213 -17.81 -17.92 -12.95
C ASP A 213 -16.46 -18.20 -12.29
N PHE A 214 -16.24 -17.67 -11.08
CA PHE A 214 -15.00 -17.86 -10.36
C PHE A 214 -14.93 -19.25 -9.72
N GLN A 215 -16.05 -19.78 -9.18
CA GLN A 215 -16.11 -21.18 -8.74
C GLN A 215 -15.81 -22.17 -9.87
N LYS A 216 -16.25 -21.89 -11.10
CA LYS A 216 -16.00 -22.72 -12.29
C LYS A 216 -14.62 -22.51 -12.91
N ASP A 217 -13.84 -21.54 -12.41
CA ASP A 217 -12.51 -21.23 -12.91
C ASP A 217 -11.56 -22.41 -12.73
N LYS A 218 -10.61 -22.57 -13.67
CA LYS A 218 -9.61 -23.65 -13.62
C LYS A 218 -8.84 -23.70 -12.30
N VAL A 219 -8.60 -22.57 -11.64
CA VAL A 219 -7.89 -22.55 -10.35
C VAL A 219 -8.68 -23.23 -9.23
N CYS A 220 -10.02 -23.25 -9.32
CA CYS A 220 -10.90 -23.92 -8.37
C CYS A 220 -11.23 -25.37 -8.75
N LYS A 221 -10.93 -25.77 -10.00
CA LYS A 221 -11.07 -27.15 -10.49
C LYS A 221 -9.86 -28.03 -10.22
N LEU A 222 -8.74 -27.46 -9.81
CA LEU A 222 -7.58 -28.20 -9.29
C LEU A 222 -7.98 -28.80 -7.93
N LYS A 223 -8.81 -29.84 -7.95
CA LYS A 223 -9.05 -30.70 -6.81
C LYS A 223 -7.77 -31.49 -6.57
N VAL A 224 -7.13 -31.19 -5.43
CA VAL A 224 -6.57 -32.17 -4.49
C VAL A 224 -6.01 -33.43 -5.15
N GLU A 225 -4.88 -33.31 -5.84
CA GLU A 225 -3.91 -34.41 -5.89
C GLU A 225 -2.97 -34.19 -4.70
N SER A 226 -3.35 -34.76 -3.56
CA SER A 226 -2.49 -34.96 -2.40
C SER A 226 -2.64 -36.40 -1.95
#